data_AF-A0A536CUH8-F1
#
_entry.id   AF-A0A536CUH8-F1
#
_cell.length_a   1.000
_cell.length_b   1.000
_cell.length_c   1.000
_cell.angle_alpha   90.00
_cell.angle_beta   90.00
_cell.angle_gamma   90.00
#
_symmetry.space_group_name_H-M   'P 1'
#
loop_
_entity.id
_entity.type
_entity.pdbx_description
1 polymer ?
#
loop_
_entity_poly.entity_id
_entity_poly.type
_entity_poly.pdbx_seq_one_letter_code
_entity_poly.pdbx_strand_id
1 'polypeptide(L)'
;MAVRVVRRTTEAAAKASATRFGDALEKTLGSEGGASLLLIDLDNLMVLNQDGGRAVGDKAIDVATKVLAAAGKAEGWTFGRIGGDEFALLAPGVPLESAFLRAARLREELAAALRKAVPSRFTATATIGVANAPRDAKTAEQLMRKADLALYAAKEQGGNAVGLPPGEDMVLKSSYYSSAQLGRLRSLAERLKKKEAVLLREGLDDLLRKYERA
;
A
#
# COMPACT_ATOMS: atom_id res chain seq x y z
N MET A 1 -8.28 35.08 9.35
CA MET A 1 -9.35 34.07 9.26
C MET A 1 -9.29 33.25 7.96
N ALA A 2 -8.09 32.77 7.55
CA ALA A 2 -7.86 32.21 6.20
C ALA A 2 -7.26 30.78 6.18
N VAL A 3 -7.36 30.02 7.28
CA VAL A 3 -6.72 28.68 7.40
C VAL A 3 -7.72 27.53 7.09
N ARG A 4 -9.00 27.85 6.84
CA ARG A 4 -10.06 26.83 6.72
C ARG A 4 -10.36 26.37 5.28
N VAL A 5 -9.90 27.10 4.25
CA VAL A 5 -10.23 26.83 2.84
C VAL A 5 -9.25 25.85 2.18
N VAL A 6 -7.96 25.86 2.55
CA VAL A 6 -6.93 24.97 1.97
C VAL A 6 -7.05 23.51 2.47
N ARG A 7 -7.65 23.28 3.65
CA ARG A 7 -7.82 21.93 4.21
C ARG A 7 -8.86 21.08 3.47
N ARG A 8 -9.87 21.70 2.82
CA ARG A 8 -10.93 20.97 2.10
C ARG A 8 -10.52 20.52 0.70
N THR A 9 -9.55 21.21 0.09
CA THR A 9 -9.12 20.91 -1.29
C THR A 9 -8.20 19.69 -1.37
N THR A 10 -7.39 19.42 -0.34
CA THR A 10 -6.44 18.28 -0.34
C THR A 10 -7.11 16.92 -0.09
N GLU A 11 -8.05 16.84 0.85
CA GLU A 11 -8.79 15.59 1.13
C GLU A 11 -9.76 15.23 0.02
N ALA A 12 -10.48 16.21 -0.53
CA ALA A 12 -11.38 15.97 -1.66
C ALA A 12 -10.61 15.56 -2.92
N ALA A 13 -9.45 16.15 -3.17
CA ALA A 13 -8.57 15.76 -4.28
C ALA A 13 -7.96 14.37 -4.09
N ALA A 14 -7.55 14.01 -2.87
CA ALA A 14 -7.08 12.65 -2.56
C ALA A 14 -8.21 11.62 -2.75
N LYS A 15 -9.42 11.89 -2.24
CA LYS A 15 -10.57 11.01 -2.43
C LYS A 15 -10.94 10.85 -3.91
N ALA A 16 -10.96 11.94 -4.67
CA ALA A 16 -11.22 11.90 -6.11
C ALA A 16 -10.10 11.15 -6.87
N SER A 17 -8.85 11.29 -6.44
CA SER A 17 -7.72 10.54 -6.99
C SER A 17 -7.84 9.04 -6.71
N ALA A 18 -8.25 8.65 -5.50
CA ALA A 18 -8.45 7.27 -5.11
C ALA A 18 -9.59 6.62 -5.92
N THR A 19 -10.72 7.30 -6.07
CA THR A 19 -11.85 6.81 -6.89
C THR A 19 -11.42 6.61 -8.35
N ARG A 20 -10.79 7.61 -8.98
CA ARG A 20 -10.31 7.50 -10.36
C ARG A 20 -9.29 6.38 -10.56
N PHE A 21 -8.44 6.15 -9.55
CA PHE A 21 -7.48 5.07 -9.58
C PHE A 21 -8.15 3.70 -9.52
N GLY A 22 -9.17 3.54 -8.65
CA GLY A 22 -9.99 2.32 -8.59
C GLY A 22 -10.64 1.98 -9.93
N ASP A 23 -11.27 2.96 -10.57
CA ASP A 23 -11.89 2.77 -11.89
C ASP A 23 -10.87 2.37 -12.96
N ALA A 24 -9.69 3.00 -12.95
CA ALA A 24 -8.60 2.67 -13.87
C ALA A 24 -8.04 1.26 -13.65
N LEU A 25 -7.95 0.82 -12.39
CA LEU A 25 -7.51 -0.51 -12.01
C LEU A 25 -8.49 -1.58 -12.51
N GLU A 26 -9.79 -1.41 -12.24
CA GLU A 26 -10.81 -2.35 -12.73
C GLU A 26 -10.81 -2.44 -14.25
N LYS A 27 -10.76 -1.30 -14.93
CA LYS A 27 -10.71 -1.25 -16.40
C LYS A 27 -9.48 -1.97 -16.96
N THR A 28 -8.31 -1.76 -16.36
CA THR A 28 -7.05 -2.36 -16.83
C THR A 28 -7.06 -3.86 -16.64
N LEU A 29 -7.57 -4.37 -15.51
CA LEU A 29 -7.67 -5.81 -15.28
C LEU A 29 -8.74 -6.50 -16.13
N GLY A 30 -9.75 -5.75 -16.58
CA GLY A 30 -10.72 -6.23 -17.58
C GLY A 30 -10.17 -6.32 -19.01
N SER A 31 -8.96 -5.81 -19.26
CA SER A 31 -8.30 -5.88 -20.58
C SER A 31 -7.25 -6.99 -20.67
N GLU A 32 -6.97 -7.46 -21.88
CA GLU A 32 -5.93 -8.47 -22.13
C GLU A 32 -4.52 -7.91 -21.80
N GLY A 33 -3.65 -8.73 -21.20
CA GLY A 33 -2.25 -8.39 -20.95
C GLY A 33 -1.84 -8.21 -19.49
N GLY A 34 -2.80 -8.21 -18.54
CA GLY A 34 -2.50 -8.10 -17.11
C GLY A 34 -1.95 -6.74 -16.70
N ALA A 35 -1.57 -6.60 -15.43
CA ALA A 35 -1.01 -5.36 -14.90
C ALA A 35 -0.19 -5.59 -13.64
N SER A 36 0.83 -4.75 -13.47
CA SER A 36 1.52 -4.61 -12.19
C SER A 36 1.02 -3.39 -11.43
N LEU A 37 0.88 -3.56 -10.12
CA LEU A 37 0.51 -2.52 -9.18
C LEU A 37 1.69 -2.26 -8.26
N LEU A 38 2.06 -1.00 -8.11
CA LEU A 38 3.02 -0.53 -7.12
C LEU A 38 2.22 0.29 -6.10
N LEU A 39 2.22 -0.15 -4.84
CA LEU A 39 1.70 0.62 -3.71
C LEU A 39 2.89 1.23 -2.97
N ILE A 40 2.84 2.53 -2.68
CA ILE A 40 3.96 3.32 -2.14
C ILE A 40 3.49 4.03 -0.88
N ASP A 41 4.32 4.04 0.15
CA ASP A 41 4.05 4.75 1.40
C ASP A 41 5.32 5.45 1.92
N LEU A 42 5.17 6.65 2.48
CA LEU A 42 6.27 7.37 3.10
C LEU A 42 6.55 6.85 4.52
N ASP A 43 7.75 6.33 4.74
CA ASP A 43 8.09 5.71 6.00
C ASP A 43 8.09 6.73 7.15
N ASN A 44 7.43 6.37 8.25
CA ASN A 44 7.44 7.13 9.51
C ASN A 44 6.99 8.59 9.38
N LEU A 45 6.07 8.91 8.45
CA LEU A 45 5.59 10.30 8.28
C LEU A 45 5.01 10.89 9.58
N MET A 46 4.35 10.08 10.41
CA MET A 46 3.85 10.52 11.71
C MET A 46 4.99 11.03 12.61
N VAL A 47 6.10 10.30 12.67
CA VAL A 47 7.30 10.69 13.45
C VAL A 47 7.91 11.97 12.85
N LEU A 48 8.03 12.04 11.52
CA LEU A 48 8.50 13.23 10.84
C LEU A 48 7.63 14.46 11.17
N ASN A 49 6.31 14.29 11.25
CA ASN A 49 5.37 15.34 11.64
C ASN A 49 5.51 15.76 13.11
N GLN A 50 5.77 14.81 14.00
CA GLN A 50 5.96 15.07 15.43
C GLN A 50 7.25 15.84 15.69
N ASP A 51 8.36 15.41 15.06
CA ASP A 51 9.70 15.96 15.32
C ASP A 51 10.01 17.20 14.46
N GLY A 52 9.56 17.20 13.21
CA GLY A 52 9.80 18.26 12.23
C GLY A 52 8.66 19.26 12.11
N GLY A 53 7.50 18.96 12.69
CA GLY A 53 6.27 19.72 12.50
C GLY A 53 5.56 19.36 11.20
N ARG A 54 4.24 19.54 11.19
CA ARG A 54 3.37 19.17 10.07
C ARG A 54 3.79 19.74 8.70
N ALA A 55 4.37 20.94 8.68
CA ALA A 55 4.84 21.55 7.44
C ALA A 55 5.95 20.73 6.75
N VAL A 56 6.79 20.02 7.52
CA VAL A 56 7.84 19.16 6.98
C VAL A 56 7.25 17.89 6.37
N GLY A 57 6.26 17.27 7.02
CA GLY A 57 5.57 16.12 6.43
C GLY A 57 4.73 16.50 5.21
N ASP A 58 4.02 17.63 5.24
CA ASP A 58 3.29 18.16 4.08
C ASP A 58 4.25 18.38 2.89
N LYS A 59 5.47 18.88 3.16
CA LYS A 59 6.52 19.04 2.13
C LYS A 59 6.99 17.70 1.56
N ALA A 60 7.16 16.67 2.40
CA ALA A 60 7.54 15.33 1.98
C ALA A 60 6.49 14.72 1.05
N ILE A 61 5.21 14.82 1.43
CA ILE A 61 4.06 14.39 0.62
C ILE A 61 4.04 15.10 -0.74
N ASP A 62 4.21 16.43 -0.76
CA ASP A 62 4.18 17.21 -1.99
C ASP A 62 5.28 16.78 -2.97
N VAL A 63 6.46 16.49 -2.45
CA VAL A 63 7.61 16.04 -3.26
C VAL A 63 7.37 14.63 -3.78
N ALA A 64 6.91 13.71 -2.93
CA ALA A 64 6.56 12.35 -3.33
C ALA A 64 5.48 12.36 -4.43
N THR A 65 4.43 13.17 -4.25
CA THR A 65 3.36 13.36 -5.24
C THR A 65 3.93 13.77 -6.60
N LYS A 66 4.83 14.76 -6.63
CA LYS A 66 5.43 15.27 -7.88
C LYS A 66 6.31 14.22 -8.56
N VAL A 67 7.15 13.53 -7.80
CA VAL A 67 8.05 12.49 -8.34
C VAL A 67 7.24 11.33 -8.90
N LEU A 68 6.26 10.81 -8.15
CA LEU A 68 5.43 9.69 -8.55
C LEU A 68 4.53 10.03 -9.74
N ALA A 69 3.91 11.22 -9.75
CA ALA A 69 3.09 11.65 -10.87
C ALA A 69 3.91 11.84 -12.16
N ALA A 70 5.14 12.38 -12.05
CA ALA A 70 6.04 12.52 -13.18
C ALA A 70 6.52 11.16 -13.71
N ALA A 71 6.87 10.23 -12.81
CA ALA A 71 7.23 8.86 -13.16
C ALA A 71 6.07 8.15 -13.86
N GLY A 72 4.86 8.22 -13.30
CA GLY A 72 3.68 7.62 -13.91
C GLY A 72 3.41 8.18 -15.31
N LYS A 73 3.48 9.51 -15.47
CA LYS A 73 3.32 10.16 -16.78
C LYS A 73 4.36 9.71 -17.80
N ALA A 74 5.64 9.59 -17.40
CA ALA A 74 6.72 9.21 -18.30
C ALA A 74 6.58 7.76 -18.81
N GLU A 75 6.08 6.86 -17.96
CA GLU A 75 5.91 5.45 -18.27
C GLU A 75 4.53 5.13 -18.91
N GLY A 76 3.63 6.11 -19.00
CA GLY A 76 2.23 5.88 -19.39
C GLY A 76 1.41 5.12 -18.33
N TRP A 77 1.84 5.17 -17.07
CA TRP A 77 1.18 4.51 -15.94
C TRP A 77 0.16 5.45 -15.29
N THR A 78 -0.87 4.87 -14.68
CA THR A 78 -1.85 5.64 -13.92
C THR A 78 -1.33 5.90 -12.51
N PHE A 79 -1.25 7.17 -12.12
CA PHE A 79 -0.91 7.58 -10.76
C PHE A 79 -2.17 7.84 -9.92
N GLY A 80 -2.15 7.41 -8.66
CA GLY A 80 -3.18 7.73 -7.67
C GLY A 80 -2.57 8.05 -6.30
N ARG A 81 -3.15 9.01 -5.59
CA ARG A 81 -2.94 9.19 -4.15
C ARG A 81 -4.13 8.57 -3.43
N ILE A 82 -3.88 7.53 -2.65
CA ILE A 82 -4.94 6.69 -2.06
C ILE A 82 -5.45 7.31 -0.75
N GLY A 83 -4.54 7.78 0.09
CA GLY A 83 -4.83 8.46 1.35
C GLY A 83 -3.55 9.04 1.92
N GLY A 84 -3.62 10.01 2.84
CA GLY A 84 -2.46 10.51 3.60
C GLY A 84 -1.13 10.56 2.81
N ASP A 85 -0.23 9.65 3.15
CA ASP A 85 1.10 9.35 2.59
C ASP A 85 1.16 8.11 1.68
N GLU A 86 0.01 7.53 1.36
CA GLU A 86 -0.14 6.36 0.50
C GLU A 86 -0.44 6.76 -0.95
N PHE A 87 0.32 6.16 -1.86
CA PHE A 87 0.24 6.39 -3.29
C PHE A 87 0.23 5.06 -4.04
N ALA A 88 -0.20 5.10 -5.30
CA ALA A 88 -0.19 3.94 -6.17
C ALA A 88 0.20 4.32 -7.60
N LEU A 89 0.87 3.39 -8.28
CA LEU A 89 1.11 3.40 -9.71
C LEU A 89 0.59 2.10 -10.31
N LEU A 90 -0.24 2.22 -11.34
CA LEU A 90 -0.76 1.11 -12.12
C LEU A 90 -0.04 1.04 -13.47
N ALA A 91 0.61 -0.08 -13.73
CA ALA A 91 1.46 -0.34 -14.89
C ALA A 91 0.80 -1.41 -15.79
N PRO A 92 0.00 -1.01 -16.80
CA PRO A 92 -0.68 -1.94 -17.71
C PRO A 92 0.31 -2.76 -18.53
N GLY A 93 0.11 -4.06 -18.64
CA GLY A 93 0.94 -4.95 -19.47
C GLY A 93 2.40 -5.08 -19.02
N VAL A 94 2.77 -4.53 -17.86
CA VAL A 94 4.15 -4.63 -17.34
C VAL A 94 4.29 -5.90 -16.50
N PRO A 95 5.25 -6.79 -16.83
CA PRO A 95 5.55 -7.98 -16.03
C PRO A 95 6.10 -7.62 -14.66
N LEU A 96 5.91 -8.52 -13.69
CA LEU A 96 6.31 -8.29 -12.30
C LEU A 96 7.78 -7.91 -12.15
N GLU A 97 8.67 -8.63 -12.82
CA GLU A 97 10.12 -8.44 -12.71
C GLU A 97 10.52 -7.05 -13.18
N SER A 98 9.92 -6.59 -14.30
CA SER A 98 10.16 -5.26 -14.85
C SER A 98 9.61 -4.17 -13.92
N ALA A 99 8.41 -4.37 -13.37
CA ALA A 99 7.80 -3.47 -12.40
C ALA A 99 8.63 -3.38 -11.11
N PHE A 100 9.16 -4.50 -10.61
CA PHE A 100 10.00 -4.55 -9.42
C PHE A 100 11.33 -3.80 -9.62
N LEU A 101 12.01 -4.02 -10.76
CA LEU A 101 13.24 -3.28 -11.08
C LEU A 101 12.98 -1.78 -11.22
N ARG A 102 11.86 -1.39 -11.84
CA ARG A 102 11.48 0.01 -11.94
C ARG A 102 11.13 0.62 -10.58
N ALA A 103 10.44 -0.13 -9.72
CA ALA A 103 10.14 0.27 -8.35
C ALA A 103 11.43 0.52 -7.55
N ALA A 104 12.46 -0.33 -7.70
CA ALA A 104 13.74 -0.15 -7.02
C ALA A 104 14.41 1.17 -7.41
N ARG A 105 14.40 1.52 -8.69
CA ARG A 105 14.88 2.82 -9.19
C ARG A 105 14.03 3.98 -8.69
N LEU A 106 12.71 3.82 -8.70
CA LEU A 106 11.76 4.85 -8.25
C LEU A 106 11.94 5.17 -6.77
N ARG A 107 12.20 4.16 -5.94
CA ARG A 107 12.51 4.31 -4.52
C ARG A 107 13.77 5.16 -4.32
N GLU A 108 14.81 4.94 -5.12
CA GLU A 108 16.05 5.75 -5.07
C GLU A 108 15.83 7.19 -5.53
N GLU A 109 15.07 7.38 -6.61
CA GLU A 109 14.63 8.70 -7.10
C GLU A 109 13.86 9.47 -6.01
N LEU A 110 12.92 8.80 -5.34
CA LEU A 110 12.17 9.36 -4.21
C LEU A 110 13.07 9.71 -3.03
N ALA A 111 13.94 8.78 -2.60
CA ALA A 111 14.86 9.03 -1.49
C ALA A 111 15.78 10.22 -1.77
N ALA A 112 16.28 10.36 -3.00
CA ALA A 112 17.11 11.49 -3.42
C ALA A 112 16.32 12.81 -3.41
N ALA A 113 15.06 12.81 -3.86
CA ALA A 113 14.20 13.98 -3.85
C ALA A 113 13.80 14.40 -2.42
N LEU A 114 13.44 13.43 -1.57
CA LEU A 114 13.07 13.65 -0.18
C LEU A 114 14.24 14.22 0.63
N ARG A 115 15.45 13.69 0.44
CA ARG A 115 16.68 14.20 1.10
C ARG A 115 16.97 15.67 0.79
N LYS A 116 16.59 16.15 -0.40
CA LYS A 116 16.73 17.56 -0.79
C LYS A 116 15.62 18.45 -0.23
N ALA A 117 14.46 17.88 0.06
CA ALA A 117 13.27 18.64 0.44
C ALA A 117 13.06 18.76 1.95
N VAL A 118 13.51 17.77 2.71
CA VAL A 118 13.37 17.68 4.16
C VAL A 118 14.69 18.13 4.82
N PRO A 119 14.66 18.82 5.98
CA PRO A 119 15.88 19.20 6.69
C PRO A 119 16.77 17.99 6.99
N SER A 120 18.10 18.13 6.81
CA SER A 120 19.07 17.02 6.86
C SER A 120 19.14 16.25 8.19
N ARG A 121 18.61 16.83 9.28
CA ARG A 121 18.50 16.17 10.59
C ARG A 121 17.37 15.13 10.66
N PHE A 122 16.50 15.10 9.67
CA PHE A 122 15.40 14.13 9.58
C PHE A 122 15.64 13.18 8.42
N THR A 123 15.14 11.96 8.57
CA THR A 123 15.16 10.95 7.52
C THR A 123 13.76 10.82 6.95
N ALA A 124 13.64 10.86 5.63
CA ALA A 124 12.40 10.59 4.91
C ALA A 124 12.70 9.63 3.76
N THR A 125 12.06 8.47 3.80
CA THR A 125 12.18 7.40 2.80
C THR A 125 10.80 6.92 2.40
N ALA A 126 10.75 6.01 1.44
CA ALA A 126 9.50 5.38 1.03
C ALA A 126 9.72 3.87 0.87
N THR A 127 8.69 3.10 1.18
CA THR A 127 8.63 1.67 0.90
C THR A 127 7.64 1.43 -0.24
N ILE A 128 7.93 0.46 -1.11
CA ILE A 128 7.08 0.13 -2.26
C ILE A 128 6.73 -1.35 -2.23
N GLY A 129 5.46 -1.70 -2.19
CA GLY A 129 4.96 -3.05 -2.44
C GLY A 129 4.58 -3.22 -3.90
N VAL A 130 5.06 -4.29 -4.55
CA VAL A 130 4.74 -4.59 -5.94
C VAL A 130 3.96 -5.90 -6.01
N ALA A 131 2.88 -5.93 -6.78
CA ALA A 131 2.15 -7.15 -7.12
C ALA A 131 1.77 -7.15 -8.60
N ASN A 132 1.45 -8.32 -9.14
CA ASN A 132 1.06 -8.47 -10.54
C ASN A 132 -0.20 -9.33 -10.70
N ALA A 133 -1.04 -8.98 -11.67
CA ALA A 133 -2.07 -9.86 -12.21
C ALA A 133 -1.68 -10.26 -13.65
N PRO A 134 -1.84 -11.54 -14.04
CA PRO A 134 -2.56 -12.59 -13.31
C PRO A 134 -1.72 -13.39 -12.29
N ARG A 135 -0.43 -13.09 -12.11
CA ARG A 135 0.48 -13.91 -11.29
C ARG A 135 0.01 -14.07 -9.83
N ASP A 136 -0.24 -12.95 -9.16
CA ASP A 136 -0.53 -12.90 -7.72
C ASP A 136 -2.03 -12.76 -7.43
N ALA A 137 -2.81 -12.29 -8.40
CA ALA A 137 -4.21 -11.93 -8.24
C ALA A 137 -5.00 -12.03 -9.55
N LYS A 138 -6.31 -12.26 -9.43
CA LYS A 138 -7.25 -12.27 -10.57
C LYS A 138 -8.23 -11.09 -10.57
N THR A 139 -8.37 -10.39 -9.45
CA THR A 139 -9.28 -9.25 -9.30
C THR A 139 -8.54 -8.02 -8.79
N ALA A 140 -9.13 -6.83 -8.99
CA ALA A 140 -8.59 -5.57 -8.50
C ALA A 140 -8.39 -5.58 -6.98
N GLU A 141 -9.38 -6.08 -6.24
CA GLU A 141 -9.31 -6.20 -4.78
C GLU A 141 -8.18 -7.13 -4.33
N GLN A 142 -8.02 -8.28 -4.99
CA GLN A 142 -6.91 -9.20 -4.70
C GLN A 142 -5.56 -8.57 -5.02
N LEU A 143 -5.44 -7.82 -6.13
CA LEU A 143 -4.19 -7.19 -6.53
C LEU A 143 -3.78 -6.10 -5.54
N MET A 144 -4.72 -5.24 -5.14
CA MET A 144 -4.51 -4.24 -4.07
C MET A 144 -4.05 -4.91 -2.78
N ARG A 145 -4.71 -5.98 -2.37
CA ARG A 145 -4.36 -6.73 -1.15
C ARG A 145 -2.97 -7.35 -1.23
N LYS A 146 -2.58 -7.91 -2.38
CA LYS A 146 -1.24 -8.49 -2.56
C LYS A 146 -0.15 -7.40 -2.56
N ALA A 147 -0.40 -6.25 -3.16
CA ALA A 147 0.52 -5.12 -3.12
C ALA A 147 0.67 -4.54 -1.70
N ASP A 148 -0.41 -4.48 -0.92
CA ASP A 148 -0.40 -4.08 0.48
C ASP A 148 0.41 -5.04 1.36
N LEU A 149 0.23 -6.36 1.19
CA LEU A 149 1.06 -7.35 1.88
C LEU A 149 2.54 -7.23 1.54
N ALA A 150 2.86 -6.97 0.27
CA ALA A 150 4.22 -6.73 -0.18
C ALA A 150 4.84 -5.49 0.49
N LEU A 151 4.08 -4.40 0.56
CA LEU A 151 4.46 -3.16 1.22
C LEU A 151 4.70 -3.39 2.72
N TYR A 152 3.76 -4.04 3.39
CA TYR A 152 3.87 -4.39 4.81
C TYR A 152 5.09 -5.26 5.12
N ALA A 153 5.31 -6.32 4.33
CA ALA A 153 6.46 -7.21 4.51
C ALA A 153 7.80 -6.46 4.38
N ALA A 154 7.89 -5.49 3.47
CA ALA A 154 9.07 -4.64 3.33
C ALA A 154 9.23 -3.65 4.50
N LYS A 155 8.13 -3.11 5.04
CA LYS A 155 8.15 -2.25 6.24
C LYS A 155 8.62 -2.99 7.48
N GLU A 156 8.19 -4.25 7.67
CA GLU A 156 8.65 -5.09 8.80
C GLU A 156 10.15 -5.37 8.78
N GLN A 157 10.80 -5.27 7.60
CA GLN A 157 12.24 -5.42 7.44
C GLN A 157 13.02 -4.10 7.60
N GLY A 158 12.36 -3.04 8.08
CA GLY A 158 12.97 -1.72 8.31
C GLY A 158 12.59 -0.66 7.28
N GLY A 159 11.73 -0.97 6.32
CA GLY A 159 11.26 -0.04 5.28
C GLY A 159 12.38 0.40 4.33
N ASN A 160 12.18 1.53 3.64
CA ASN A 160 13.09 2.04 2.60
C ASN A 160 13.47 0.95 1.58
N ALA A 161 12.50 0.12 1.20
CA ALA A 161 12.71 -1.10 0.42
C ALA A 161 11.61 -1.30 -0.62
N VAL A 162 11.83 -2.29 -1.50
CA VAL A 162 10.80 -2.78 -2.42
C VAL A 162 10.46 -4.22 -2.03
N GLY A 163 9.17 -4.47 -1.76
CA GLY A 163 8.65 -5.78 -1.41
C GLY A 163 7.91 -6.44 -2.55
N LEU A 164 7.90 -7.77 -2.53
CA LEU A 164 6.99 -8.61 -3.29
C LEU A 164 6.00 -9.27 -2.32
N PRO A 165 4.84 -9.75 -2.80
CA PRO A 165 3.89 -10.41 -1.92
C PRO A 165 4.60 -11.64 -1.34
N PRO A 166 4.50 -11.88 -0.02
CA PRO A 166 5.03 -13.11 0.55
C PRO A 166 4.42 -14.31 -0.19
N GLY A 167 5.20 -15.36 -0.38
CA GLY A 167 4.66 -16.63 -0.86
C GLY A 167 3.48 -17.06 0.01
N GLU A 168 2.62 -17.96 -0.50
CA GLU A 168 1.49 -18.49 0.27
C GLU A 168 1.89 -19.41 1.44
N ASP A 169 3.12 -19.27 1.93
CA ASP A 169 3.55 -19.82 3.19
C ASP A 169 2.89 -19.03 4.34
N MET A 170 2.73 -19.68 5.49
CA MET A 170 2.04 -19.13 6.67
C MET A 170 2.34 -17.63 6.92
N VAL A 171 1.36 -16.78 6.60
CA VAL A 171 1.43 -15.34 6.85
C VAL A 171 1.03 -15.06 8.31
N LEU A 172 1.70 -14.11 8.95
CA LEU A 172 1.38 -13.70 10.32
C LEU A 172 -0.03 -13.11 10.40
N LYS A 173 -0.73 -13.35 11.52
CA LYS A 173 -2.11 -12.88 11.72
C LYS A 173 -2.23 -11.36 11.69
N SER A 174 -1.15 -10.64 12.05
CA SER A 174 -1.07 -9.17 11.98
C SER A 174 -1.26 -8.63 10.58
N SER A 175 -0.99 -9.43 9.54
CA SER A 175 -1.10 -9.00 8.15
C SER A 175 -2.53 -8.97 7.59
N TYR A 176 -3.52 -9.52 8.31
CA TYR A 176 -4.89 -9.63 7.79
C TYR A 176 -5.98 -9.16 8.75
N TYR A 177 -5.65 -8.98 10.02
CA TYR A 177 -6.62 -8.63 11.05
C TYR A 177 -6.12 -7.42 11.83
N SER A 178 -7.01 -6.45 12.05
CA SER A 178 -6.73 -5.30 12.92
C SER A 178 -6.37 -5.75 14.34
N SER A 179 -5.63 -4.92 15.07
CA SER A 179 -5.29 -5.16 16.48
C SER A 179 -6.52 -5.44 17.35
N ALA A 180 -7.66 -4.81 17.05
CA ALA A 180 -8.92 -5.06 17.75
C ALA A 180 -9.48 -6.47 17.47
N GLN A 181 -9.44 -6.93 16.21
CA GLN A 181 -9.86 -8.29 15.85
C GLN A 181 -8.93 -9.34 16.48
N LEU A 182 -7.62 -9.10 16.49
CA LEU A 182 -6.65 -9.98 17.13
C LEU A 182 -6.82 -10.04 18.64
N GLY A 183 -7.12 -8.92 19.30
CA GLY A 183 -7.47 -8.88 20.71
C GLY A 183 -8.71 -9.72 21.02
N ARG A 184 -9.78 -9.58 20.23
CA ARG A 184 -11.00 -10.39 20.37
C ARG A 184 -10.74 -11.89 20.14
N LEU A 185 -9.93 -12.23 19.14
CA LEU A 185 -9.55 -13.61 18.86
C LEU A 185 -8.76 -14.22 20.02
N ARG A 186 -7.84 -13.46 20.63
CA ARG A 186 -7.07 -13.90 21.80
C ARG A 186 -7.98 -14.21 22.99
N SER A 187 -8.87 -13.28 23.36
CA SER A 187 -9.83 -13.50 24.45
C SER A 187 -10.75 -14.70 24.20
N LEU A 188 -11.14 -14.92 22.94
CA LEU A 188 -11.93 -16.09 22.56
C LEU A 188 -11.13 -17.39 22.71
N ALA A 189 -9.86 -17.39 22.29
CA ALA A 189 -8.96 -18.53 22.40
C ALA A 189 -8.72 -18.95 23.86
N GLU A 190 -8.48 -17.98 24.75
CA GLU A 190 -8.33 -18.20 26.19
C GLU A 190 -9.58 -18.82 26.80
N ARG A 191 -10.75 -18.22 26.52
CA ARG A 191 -12.04 -18.70 27.04
C ARG A 191 -12.36 -20.13 26.60
N LEU A 192 -11.99 -20.49 25.37
CA LEU A 192 -12.23 -21.83 24.81
C LEU A 192 -11.09 -22.81 25.08
N LYS A 193 -10.01 -22.40 25.76
CA LYS A 193 -8.79 -23.21 25.97
C LYS A 193 -8.24 -23.81 24.67
N LYS A 194 -8.30 -23.06 23.57
CA LYS A 194 -7.81 -23.46 22.25
C LYS A 194 -6.71 -22.50 21.80
N LYS A 195 -5.84 -22.95 20.88
CA LYS A 195 -4.92 -22.04 20.20
C LYS A 195 -5.72 -21.17 19.22
N GLU A 196 -5.41 -19.88 19.14
CA GLU A 196 -6.03 -18.95 18.18
C GLU A 196 -5.97 -19.45 16.72
N ALA A 197 -4.90 -20.18 16.33
CA ALA A 197 -4.77 -20.76 14.99
C ALA A 197 -5.73 -21.94 14.73
N VAL A 198 -6.22 -22.60 15.79
CA VAL A 198 -7.28 -23.62 15.67
C VAL A 198 -8.62 -22.94 15.38
N LEU A 199 -8.93 -21.87 16.11
CA LEU A 199 -10.17 -21.10 15.90
C LEU A 199 -10.25 -20.46 14.52
N LEU A 200 -9.14 -19.95 13.99
CA LEU A 200 -9.10 -19.41 12.63
C LEU A 200 -9.34 -20.47 11.57
N ARG A 201 -8.83 -21.70 11.76
CA ARG A 201 -9.11 -22.83 10.87
C ARG A 201 -10.58 -23.26 10.95
N GLU A 202 -11.11 -23.42 12.16
CA GLU A 202 -12.53 -23.73 12.37
C GLU A 202 -13.44 -22.69 11.70
N GLY A 203 -13.15 -21.40 11.89
CA GLY A 203 -13.91 -20.32 11.26
C GLY A 203 -13.80 -20.29 9.73
N LEU A 204 -12.64 -20.65 9.17
CA LEU A 204 -12.46 -20.78 7.73
C LEU A 204 -13.26 -21.97 7.18
N ASP A 205 -13.19 -23.13 7.83
CA ASP A 205 -13.94 -24.33 7.44
C ASP A 205 -15.47 -24.08 7.51
N ASP A 206 -15.93 -23.35 8.52
CA ASP A 206 -17.33 -22.94 8.63
C ASP A 206 -17.75 -22.01 7.50
N LEU A 207 -16.90 -21.05 7.14
CA LEU A 207 -17.15 -20.14 6.03
C LEU A 207 -17.23 -20.90 4.70
N LEU A 208 -16.29 -21.79 4.42
CA LEU A 208 -16.28 -22.59 3.19
C LEU A 208 -17.53 -23.47 3.12
N ARG A 209 -17.84 -24.21 4.19
CA ARG A 209 -19.06 -25.05 4.26
C ARG A 209 -20.35 -24.27 4.03
N LYS A 210 -20.42 -23.02 4.49
CA LYS A 210 -21.58 -22.16 4.28
C LYS A 210 -21.84 -21.86 2.81
N TYR A 211 -20.79 -21.69 2.00
CA TYR A 211 -20.90 -21.30 0.60
C TYR A 211 -20.77 -22.46 -0.39
N GLU A 212 -20.26 -23.63 0.03
CA GLU A 212 -20.30 -24.86 -0.79
C GLU A 212 -21.68 -25.53 -0.81
N ARG A 213 -22.57 -25.17 0.12
CA ARG A 213 -23.94 -25.69 0.23
C ARG A 213 -25.01 -24.76 -0.36
N ALA A 214 -24.60 -23.64 -0.95
CA ALA A 214 -25.45 -22.64 -1.59
C ALA A 214 -25.29 -22.71 -3.11
#